data_AF-T0ZEA5-F1
#
_entry.id   AF-T0ZEA5-F1
#
_cell.length_a   1.000
_cell.length_b   1.000
_cell.length_c   1.000
_cell.angle_alpha   90.00
_cell.angle_beta   90.00
_cell.angle_gamma   90.00
#
_symmetry.space_group_name_H-M   'P 1'
#
loop_
_entity.id
_entity.type
_entity.pdbx_description
1 polymer ?
#
loop_
_entity_poly.entity_id
_entity_poly.type
_entity_poly.pdbx_seq_one_letter_code
_entity_poly.pdbx_strand_id
1 'polypeptide(L)' 'MGTTTAGSTGQPYILGLPEGIRVDVGAKRCYFPDGSPFEGIGLAPDQEVRTSREDLLRGRDPVLEAAKEIATLRG' A
#
# COMPACT_ATOMS: atom_id res chain seq x y z
N MET A 1 1.68 1.40 -9.97
CA MET A 1 2.82 0.47 -10.19
C MET A 1 3.46 0.09 -8.87
N GLY A 2 4.19 -1.02 -8.81
CA GLY A 2 4.84 -1.52 -7.60
C GLY A 2 4.41 -2.94 -7.26
N THR A 3 4.14 -3.23 -5.99
CA THR A 3 3.59 -4.52 -5.53
C THR A 3 2.21 -4.34 -4.91
N THR A 4 1.46 -5.43 -4.76
CA THR A 4 0.17 -5.43 -4.05
C THR A 4 0.34 -4.82 -2.65
N THR A 5 -0.57 -3.92 -2.29
CA THR A 5 -0.54 -3.25 -0.97
C THR A 5 -0.93 -4.21 0.15
N ALA A 6 -0.71 -3.83 1.41
CA ALA A 6 -1.08 -4.68 2.56
C ALA A 6 -2.59 -4.84 2.78
N GLY A 7 -3.43 -4.01 2.14
CA GLY A 7 -4.89 -4.10 2.28
C GLY A 7 -5.37 -3.71 3.66
N SER A 8 -5.14 -2.46 4.07
CA SER A 8 -5.67 -1.90 5.32
C SER A 8 -6.23 -0.51 5.07
N THR A 9 -7.31 -0.16 5.76
CA THR A 9 -7.85 1.21 5.77
C THR A 9 -6.94 2.18 6.52
N GLY A 10 -6.09 1.69 7.43
CA GLY A 10 -5.22 2.52 8.27
C GLY A 10 -5.98 3.46 9.21
N GLN A 11 -7.28 3.24 9.42
CA GLN A 11 -8.15 4.11 10.21
C GLN A 11 -8.78 3.35 11.39
N PRO A 12 -7.98 2.92 12.38
CA PRO A 12 -8.53 2.31 13.58
C PRO A 12 -9.30 3.32 14.42
N TYR A 13 -10.26 2.83 15.18
CA TYR A 13 -10.71 3.50 16.39
C TYR A 13 -9.66 3.29 17.48
N ILE A 14 -9.22 4.38 18.10
CA ILE A 14 -8.16 4.36 19.11
C ILE A 14 -8.81 4.64 20.47
N LEU A 15 -8.62 3.72 21.41
CA LEU A 15 -9.06 3.83 22.79
C LEU A 15 -7.85 3.90 23.72
N GLY A 16 -7.76 4.96 24.51
CA GLY A 16 -6.82 5.05 25.63
C GLY A 16 -7.44 4.43 26.89
N LEU A 17 -6.65 3.63 27.60
CA LEU A 17 -7.01 3.02 28.88
C LEU A 17 -6.08 3.53 30.00
N PRO A 18 -6.43 3.33 31.28
CA PRO A 18 -5.56 3.65 32.41
C PRO A 18 -4.16 3.04 32.27
N GLU A 19 -3.19 3.58 33.01
CA GLU A 19 -1.78 3.15 32.98
C GLU A 19 -1.11 3.28 31.60
N GLY A 20 -1.63 4.14 30.72
CA GLY A 20 -1.02 4.46 29.43
C GLY A 20 -1.22 3.40 28.35
N ILE A 21 -2.13 2.44 28.56
CA ILE A 21 -2.44 1.40 27.57
C ILE A 21 -3.22 2.02 26.41
N ARG A 22 -2.83 1.67 25.18
CA ARG A 22 -3.52 2.05 23.94
C ARG A 22 -4.05 0.80 23.23
N VAL A 23 -5.33 0.84 22.85
CA VAL A 23 -6.00 -0.20 22.08
C VAL A 23 -6.45 0.38 20.74
N ASP A 24 -6.06 -0.27 19.65
CA ASP A 24 -6.45 0.10 18.29
C ASP A 24 -7.35 -0.99 17.71
N VAL A 25 -8.57 -0.62 17.30
CA VAL A 25 -9.57 -1.54 16.76
C VAL A 25 -9.97 -1.11 15.36
N GLY A 26 -9.96 -2.02 14.39
CA GLY A 26 -10.52 -1.78 13.07
C GLY A 26 -12.03 -1.52 13.17
N ALA A 27 -12.45 -0.27 12.93
CA ALA A 27 -13.84 0.17 13.13
C ALA A 27 -14.51 0.66 11.85
N LYS A 28 -13.81 0.60 10.71
CA LYS A 28 -14.31 1.02 9.41
C LYS A 28 -14.09 -0.10 8.41
N ARG A 29 -15.10 -0.32 7.56
CA ARG A 29 -15.03 -1.26 6.45
C ARG A 29 -15.20 -0.51 5.14
N CYS A 30 -14.23 -0.65 4.25
CA CYS A 30 -14.23 -0.02 2.94
C CYS A 30 -14.19 -1.10 1.85
N TYR A 31 -14.81 -0.80 0.72
CA TYR A 31 -14.96 -1.73 -0.40
C TYR A 31 -14.64 -0.99 -1.70
N PHE A 32 -14.32 -1.77 -2.74
CA PHE A 32 -14.28 -1.27 -4.10
C PHE A 32 -15.68 -0.83 -4.57
N PRO A 33 -15.79 -0.04 -5.65
CA PRO A 33 -17.08 0.38 -6.20
C PRO A 33 -18.03 -0.78 -6.56
N ASP A 34 -17.49 -1.96 -6.87
CA ASP A 34 -18.24 -3.18 -7.15
C ASP A 34 -18.66 -3.96 -5.89
N GLY A 35 -18.30 -3.46 -4.70
CA GLY A 35 -18.59 -4.08 -3.41
C GLY A 35 -17.57 -5.14 -2.96
N SER A 36 -16.54 -5.43 -3.76
CA SER A 36 -15.50 -6.38 -3.36
C SER A 36 -14.61 -5.83 -2.22
N PRO A 37 -14.14 -6.68 -1.28
CA PRO A 37 -13.28 -6.24 -0.19
C PRO A 37 -11.83 -6.08 -0.66
N PHE A 38 -11.07 -5.21 0.00
CA PHE A 38 -9.61 -5.15 -0.14
C PHE A 38 -8.86 -5.45 1.16
N GLU A 39 -9.53 -5.41 2.31
CA GLU A 39 -8.88 -5.64 3.60
C GLU A 39 -8.34 -7.08 3.70
N GLY A 40 -7.06 -7.22 4.04
CA GLY A 40 -6.34 -8.50 4.04
C GLY A 40 -6.00 -9.07 2.66
N ILE A 41 -6.40 -8.39 1.57
CA ILE A 41 -6.14 -8.79 0.18
C ILE A 41 -5.13 -7.85 -0.47
N GLY A 42 -5.33 -6.54 -0.30
CA GLY A 42 -4.53 -5.50 -0.93
C GLY A 42 -5.09 -4.98 -2.24
N LEU A 43 -4.48 -3.89 -2.71
CA LEU A 43 -4.73 -3.28 -4.02
C LEU A 43 -3.62 -3.73 -4.97
N ALA A 44 -3.98 -4.46 -6.02
CA ALA A 44 -3.03 -4.82 -7.07
C ALA A 44 -2.63 -3.58 -7.87
N PRO A 45 -1.34 -3.41 -8.21
CA PRO A 45 -0.91 -2.32 -9.07
C PRO A 45 -1.29 -2.60 -10.54
N ASP A 46 -1.54 -1.56 -11.33
CA ASP A 46 -1.77 -1.72 -12.78
C ASP A 46 -0.54 -2.28 -13.50
N GLN A 47 0.65 -2.02 -12.97
CA GLN A 47 1.92 -2.57 -13.44
C GLN A 47 2.74 -3.05 -12.25
N GLU A 48 3.06 -4.34 -12.24
CA GLU A 48 3.89 -4.93 -11.21
C GLU A 48 5.37 -4.57 -11.43
N VAL A 49 6.02 -4.03 -10.41
CA VAL A 49 7.44 -3.71 -10.38
C VAL A 49 7.97 -4.09 -9.01
N ARG A 50 8.99 -4.96 -8.97
CA ARG A 50 9.57 -5.48 -7.73
C ARG A 50 11.01 -5.00 -7.59
N THR A 51 11.32 -4.40 -6.45
CA THR A 51 12.69 -4.09 -6.08
C THR A 51 13.45 -5.38 -5.82
N SER A 52 14.54 -5.61 -6.57
CA SER A 52 15.42 -6.75 -6.34
C SER A 52 16.48 -6.44 -5.28
N ARG A 53 17.13 -7.49 -4.77
CA ARG A 53 18.31 -7.33 -3.89
C ARG A 53 19.41 -6.50 -4.57
N GLU A 54 19.61 -6.70 -5.85
CA GLU A 54 20.66 -6.00 -6.59
C GLU A 54 20.35 -4.51 -6.76
N ASP A 55 19.07 -4.16 -6.94
CA ASP A 55 18.63 -2.77 -6.97
C ASP A 55 18.96 -2.08 -5.64
N LEU A 56 18.68 -2.74 -4.52
CA LEU A 56 19.04 -2.24 -3.20
C LEU A 56 20.55 -2.05 -3.03
N LEU A 57 21.36 -3.03 -3.46
CA LEU A 57 22.82 -2.93 -3.38
C LEU A 57 23.40 -1.79 -4.22
N ARG A 58 22.74 -1.45 -5.33
CA ARG A 58 23.18 -0.40 -6.26
C ARG A 58 22.51 0.95 -6.01
N GLY A 59 21.65 1.07 -5.01
CA GLY A 59 20.86 2.29 -4.75
C GLY A 59 19.94 2.66 -5.91
N ARG A 60 19.46 1.67 -6.68
CA ARG A 60 18.51 1.87 -7.77
C ARG A 60 17.07 1.74 -7.25
N ASP A 61 16.20 2.61 -7.72
CA ASP A 61 14.76 2.54 -7.47
C ASP A 61 14.03 2.18 -8.78
N PRO A 62 13.76 0.88 -9.04
CA PRO A 62 13.11 0.47 -10.28
C PRO A 62 11.65 0.94 -10.39
N VAL A 63 10.98 1.20 -9.26
CA VAL A 63 9.59 1.69 -9.25
C VAL A 63 9.57 3.15 -9.71
N LEU A 64 10.50 3.97 -9.22
CA LEU A 64 10.63 5.36 -9.63
C LEU A 64 11.03 5.49 -11.10
N GLU A 65 12.00 4.69 -11.58
CA GLU A 65 12.41 4.73 -12.98
C GLU A 65 11.26 4.34 -13.92
N ALA A 66 10.52 3.26 -13.61
CA ALA A 66 9.33 2.87 -14.37
C ALA A 66 8.24 3.97 -14.36
N ALA A 67 8.10 4.70 -13.24
CA ALA A 67 7.16 5.81 -13.13
C ALA A 67 7.52 6.96 -14.09
N LYS A 68 8.80 7.32 -14.19
CA LYS A 68 9.28 8.36 -15.10
C LYS A 68 9.05 7.99 -16.56
N GLU A 69 9.30 6.75 -16.94
CA GLU A 69 9.07 6.26 -18.31
C GLU A 69 7.59 6.41 -18.70
N ILE A 70 6.66 5.95 -17.86
CA ILE A 70 5.22 6.07 -18.13
C ILE A 70 4.76 7.53 -18.13
N ALA A 71 5.23 8.35 -17.19
CA ALA A 71 4.84 9.75 -17.09
C ALA A 71 5.25 10.54 -18.36
N THR A 72 6.38 10.18 -18.98
CA THR A 72 6.89 10.85 -20.18
C THR A 72 6.18 10.38 -21.45
N LEU A 73 5.71 9.12 -21.51
CA LEU A 73 4.97 8.56 -22.64
C LEU A 73 3.51 9.03 -22.75
N ARG A 74 2.96 9.58 -21.66
CA ARG A 74 1.57 10.04 -21.57
C ARG A 74 1.43 11.57 -21.52
N GLY A 75 2.54 12.29 -21.69
CA GLY A 75 2.60 13.75 -21.79
C GLY A 75 2.51 14.25 -23.22
#